data_AF-A0AAV8YJH8-F1
#
_entry.id   AF-A0AAV8YJH8-F1
#
_cell.length_a   1.000
_cell.length_b   1.000
_cell.length_c   1.000
_cell.angle_alpha   90.00
_cell.angle_beta   90.00
_cell.angle_gamma   90.00
#
_symmetry.space_group_name_H-M   'P 1'
#
loop_
_entity.id
_entity.type
_entity.pdbx_description
1 polymer ?
#
loop_
_entity_poly.entity_id
_entity_poly.type
_entity_poly.pdbx_seq_one_letter_code
_entity_poly.pdbx_strand_id
1 'polypeptide(L)'
;MKNELQSHKMLLTSCWSLDILLFFITITLLLYKYYTRNFNYWKKKGVYYLKPIPFFGNAYDLCTFKTMGDTVVAQAAQFFSAGFETTSSVMAFTLYELCIHPEIQQRLREEIQNSIKDNNGLTYEGISDMKYLDMCFMESLRMFPPLPFLDRRCVADYRIPGTDVIIDKGERFGTLAAKLGLAHILSQFIVEKTSYTPLTMEFEPKTFLLQSKTGLHMLFKEITPTSI
;
A
#
# COMPACT_ATOMS: atom_id res chain seq x y z
N MET A 1 79.11 -5.97 30.08
CA MET A 1 78.98 -4.91 29.08
C MET A 1 78.17 -5.48 27.92
N LYS A 2 76.95 -4.95 27.69
CA LYS A 2 75.95 -5.26 26.63
C LYS A 2 75.26 -6.64 26.77
N ASN A 3 73.99 -6.76 27.23
CA ASN A 3 72.70 -6.29 26.65
C ASN A 3 72.70 -6.52 25.13
N GLU A 4 71.80 -7.29 24.50
CA GLU A 4 70.35 -7.21 24.57
C GLU A 4 69.64 -8.46 23.99
N LEU A 5 68.48 -8.75 24.60
CA LEU A 5 67.23 -9.25 24.02
C LEU A 5 67.27 -10.47 23.09
N GLN A 6 66.82 -11.59 23.66
CA GLN A 6 65.95 -12.53 22.97
C GLN A 6 64.80 -11.76 22.29
N SER A 7 64.90 -11.52 20.99
CA SER A 7 63.76 -11.07 20.19
C SER A 7 62.82 -12.26 20.00
N HIS A 8 61.75 -12.29 20.78
CA HIS A 8 60.61 -13.18 20.60
C HIS A 8 60.16 -13.10 19.13
N LYS A 9 60.47 -14.12 18.32
CA LYS A 9 59.91 -14.26 16.97
C LYS A 9 58.42 -14.58 17.11
N MET A 10 57.61 -13.53 17.13
CA MET A 10 56.15 -13.57 17.09
C MET A 10 55.69 -13.67 15.63
N LEU A 11 56.12 -14.72 14.92
CA LEU A 11 55.79 -14.97 13.51
C LEU A 11 55.41 -16.45 13.36
N LEU A 12 54.23 -16.70 12.78
CA LEU A 12 53.64 -18.04 12.62
C LEU A 12 54.34 -18.86 11.53
N THR A 13 55.00 -18.19 10.59
CA THR A 13 55.66 -18.80 9.43
C THR A 13 57.07 -18.23 9.26
N SER A 14 57.94 -18.93 8.52
CA SER A 14 59.29 -18.46 8.16
C SER A 14 59.30 -17.26 7.20
N CYS A 15 58.13 -16.86 6.69
CA CYS A 15 57.97 -15.76 5.74
C CYS A 15 56.97 -14.73 6.30
N TRP A 16 57.51 -13.59 6.72
CA TRP A 16 56.74 -12.44 7.24
C TRP A 16 55.57 -11.97 6.36
N SER A 17 55.68 -12.06 5.03
CA SER A 17 54.61 -11.66 4.11
C SER A 17 53.42 -12.63 4.14
N LEU A 18 53.65 -13.93 4.38
CA LEU A 18 52.59 -14.91 4.59
C LEU A 18 51.85 -14.67 5.91
N ASP A 19 52.57 -14.33 6.98
CA ASP A 19 51.95 -14.03 8.27
C ASP A 19 51.08 -12.76 8.22
N ILE A 20 51.54 -11.73 7.51
CA ILE A 20 50.75 -10.52 7.25
C ILE A 20 49.49 -10.85 6.45
N LEU A 21 49.60 -11.67 5.40
CA LEU A 21 48.46 -12.09 4.59
C LEU A 21 47.43 -12.88 5.43
N LEU A 22 47.89 -13.83 6.25
CA LEU A 22 47.03 -14.61 7.15
C LEU A 22 46.34 -13.72 8.19
N PHE A 23 47.03 -12.70 8.71
CA PHE A 23 46.45 -11.73 9.62
C PHE A 23 45.31 -10.93 8.94
N PHE A 24 45.50 -10.45 7.71
CA PHE A 24 44.45 -9.76 6.98
C PHE A 24 43.27 -10.69 6.62
N ILE A 25 43.53 -11.95 6.23
CA ILE A 25 42.48 -12.94 5.95
C ILE A 25 41.67 -13.23 7.22
N THR A 26 42.33 -13.46 8.35
CA THR A 26 41.66 -13.75 9.62
C THR A 26 40.82 -12.56 10.10
N ILE A 27 41.34 -11.33 10.02
CA ILE A 27 40.58 -10.11 10.29
C ILE A 27 39.36 -10.01 9.37
N THR A 28 39.54 -10.24 8.07
CA THR A 28 38.44 -10.17 7.09
C THR A 28 37.34 -11.19 7.39
N LEU A 29 37.72 -12.42 7.76
CA LEU A 29 36.77 -13.46 8.17
C LEU A 29 36.05 -13.12 9.48
N LEU A 30 36.77 -12.57 10.47
CA LEU A 30 36.18 -12.13 11.73
C LEU A 30 35.20 -10.97 11.52
N LEU A 31 35.55 -9.98 10.69
CA LEU A 31 34.68 -8.87 10.33
C LEU A 31 33.45 -9.35 9.55
N TYR A 32 33.63 -10.25 8.58
CA TYR A 32 32.52 -10.87 7.85
C TYR A 32 31.56 -11.60 8.79
N LYS A 33 32.10 -12.40 9.72
CA LYS A 33 31.31 -13.14 10.71
C LYS A 33 30.60 -12.20 11.70
N TYR A 34 31.27 -11.14 12.16
CA TYR A 34 30.68 -10.13 13.02
C TYR A 34 29.52 -9.41 12.32
N TYR A 35 29.74 -8.95 11.09
CA TYR A 35 28.76 -8.25 10.28
C TYR A 35 27.52 -9.10 9.97
N THR A 36 27.72 -10.38 9.59
CA THR A 36 26.63 -11.29 9.21
C THR A 36 25.95 -11.98 10.40
N ARG A 37 26.43 -11.79 11.64
CA ARG A 37 25.94 -12.49 12.85
C ARG A 37 24.43 -12.34 13.06
N ASN A 38 23.88 -11.18 12.75
CA ASN A 38 22.47 -10.84 13.01
C ASN A 38 21.55 -11.17 11.82
N PHE A 39 22.07 -11.63 10.69
CA PHE A 39 21.29 -11.82 9.45
C PHE A 39 20.19 -12.89 9.59
N ASN A 40 20.34 -13.81 10.55
CA ASN A 40 19.37 -14.87 10.82
C ASN A 40 18.51 -14.59 12.06
N TYR A 41 18.50 -13.37 12.63
CA TYR A 41 17.75 -13.04 13.84
C TYR A 41 16.25 -13.37 13.69
N TRP A 42 15.61 -12.85 12.65
CA TRP A 42 14.18 -13.05 12.38
C TRP A 42 13.85 -14.50 12.02
N LYS A 43 14.73 -15.16 11.26
CA LYS A 43 14.63 -16.60 10.97
C LYS A 43 14.53 -17.44 12.25
N LYS A 44 15.40 -17.16 13.22
CA LYS A 44 15.42 -17.87 14.52
C LYS A 44 14.17 -17.64 15.35
N LYS A 45 13.43 -16.56 15.08
CA LYS A 45 12.16 -16.21 15.74
C LYS A 45 10.93 -16.71 14.97
N GLY A 46 11.11 -17.45 13.88
CA GLY A 46 10.00 -17.93 13.04
C GLY A 46 9.30 -16.83 12.25
N VAL A 47 9.91 -15.64 12.14
CA VAL A 47 9.35 -14.52 11.37
C VAL A 47 9.86 -14.60 9.95
N TYR A 48 8.98 -14.37 8.97
CA TYR A 48 9.35 -14.24 7.57
C TYR A 48 10.48 -13.22 7.43
N TYR A 49 11.56 -13.59 6.73
CA TYR A 49 12.74 -12.75 6.62
C TYR A 49 13.31 -12.84 5.20
N LEU A 50 13.68 -11.68 4.65
CA LEU A 50 14.52 -11.59 3.47
C LEU A 50 15.97 -11.62 3.94
N LYS A 51 16.76 -12.57 3.42
CA LYS A 51 18.17 -12.71 3.78
C LYS A 51 18.96 -11.52 3.22
N PRO A 52 19.54 -10.65 4.06
CA PRO A 52 20.27 -9.49 3.58
C PRO A 52 21.58 -9.89 2.89
N ILE A 53 21.92 -9.15 1.83
CA ILE A 53 23.17 -9.31 1.09
C ILE A 53 24.28 -8.58 1.86
N PRO A 54 25.50 -9.16 1.98
CA PRO A 54 26.62 -8.46 2.59
C PRO A 54 26.84 -7.05 1.98
N PHE A 55 27.13 -6.06 2.83
CA PHE A 55 27.33 -4.65 2.50
C PHE A 55 26.08 -3.86 2.04
N PHE A 56 25.16 -4.47 1.30
CA PHE A 56 24.01 -3.78 0.72
C PHE A 56 22.66 -4.12 1.39
N GLY A 57 22.64 -5.13 2.25
CA GLY A 57 21.41 -5.60 2.89
C GLY A 57 20.36 -6.02 1.86
N ASN A 58 19.11 -5.63 2.10
CA ASN A 58 18.01 -5.80 1.15
C ASN A 58 17.89 -4.61 0.18
N ALA A 59 18.79 -3.63 0.26
CA ALA A 59 18.83 -2.46 -0.63
C ALA A 59 19.70 -2.71 -1.88
N TYR A 60 20.20 -3.93 -2.09
CA TYR A 60 21.08 -4.25 -3.22
C TYR A 60 20.50 -3.84 -4.58
N ASP A 61 19.24 -4.15 -4.85
CA ASP A 61 18.60 -3.79 -6.13
C ASP A 61 18.46 -2.27 -6.29
N LEU A 62 18.28 -1.54 -5.18
CA LEU A 62 18.28 -0.07 -5.14
C LEU A 62 19.69 0.49 -5.39
N CYS A 63 20.71 -0.03 -4.69
CA CYS A 63 22.10 0.42 -4.80
C CYS A 63 22.74 0.08 -6.14
N THR A 64 22.29 -0.99 -6.80
CA THR A 64 22.77 -1.42 -8.13
C THR A 64 21.97 -0.83 -9.28
N PHE A 65 21.02 0.07 -8.98
CA PHE A 65 20.15 0.70 -9.97
C PHE A 65 19.35 -0.28 -10.83
N LYS A 66 19.26 -1.55 -10.41
CA LYS A 66 18.67 -2.65 -11.20
C LYS A 66 17.17 -2.46 -11.46
N THR A 67 16.49 -1.71 -10.59
CA THR A 67 15.05 -1.44 -10.66
C THR A 67 14.71 -0.01 -11.13
N MET A 68 15.69 0.83 -11.49
CA MET A 68 15.51 2.29 -11.57
C MET A 68 14.70 2.82 -12.75
N GLY A 69 14.58 2.10 -13.86
CA GLY A 69 13.83 2.57 -15.02
C GLY A 69 12.33 2.51 -14.78
N ASP A 70 11.74 1.35 -15.11
CA ASP A 70 10.29 1.19 -15.11
C ASP A 70 9.68 1.26 -13.70
N THR A 71 10.38 0.81 -12.67
CA THR A 71 9.82 0.76 -11.30
C THR A 71 9.67 2.16 -10.70
N VAL A 72 10.63 3.07 -10.95
CA VAL A 72 10.55 4.44 -10.41
C VAL A 72 9.44 5.21 -11.10
N VAL A 73 9.32 5.07 -12.43
CA VAL A 73 8.22 5.67 -13.20
C VAL A 73 6.86 5.10 -12.74
N ALA A 74 6.75 3.77 -12.58
CA ALA A 74 5.53 3.14 -12.10
C ALA A 74 5.16 3.58 -10.67
N GLN A 75 6.13 3.72 -9.77
CA GLN A 75 5.90 4.21 -8.41
C GLN A 75 5.46 5.67 -8.41
N ALA A 76 6.08 6.54 -9.22
CA ALA A 76 5.67 7.92 -9.35
C ALA A 76 4.21 8.03 -9.85
N ALA A 77 3.85 7.23 -10.87
CA ALA A 77 2.47 7.15 -11.36
C ALA A 77 1.52 6.65 -10.25
N GLN A 78 1.92 5.64 -9.48
CA GLN A 78 1.11 5.12 -8.38
C GLN A 78 0.89 6.15 -7.26
N PHE A 79 1.92 6.90 -6.85
CA PHE A 79 1.79 7.96 -5.85
C PHE A 79 0.87 9.08 -6.33
N PHE A 80 1.00 9.47 -7.60
CA PHE A 80 0.14 10.47 -8.19
C PHE A 80 -1.32 10.01 -8.19
N SER A 81 -1.62 8.83 -8.74
CA SER A 81 -2.99 8.31 -8.81
C SER A 81 -3.59 8.08 -7.43
N ALA A 82 -2.83 7.51 -6.49
CA ALA A 82 -3.30 7.26 -5.13
C ALA A 82 -3.58 8.56 -4.36
N GLY A 83 -2.75 9.60 -4.52
CA GLY A 83 -2.95 10.88 -3.85
C GLY A 83 -4.02 11.76 -4.49
N PHE A 84 -4.17 11.69 -5.81
CA PHE A 84 -5.10 12.54 -6.56
C PHE A 84 -6.55 12.10 -6.38
N GLU A 85 -6.88 10.85 -6.68
CA GLU A 85 -8.27 10.41 -6.74
C GLU A 85 -8.96 10.41 -5.37
N THR A 86 -8.28 9.89 -4.34
CA THR A 86 -8.86 9.82 -2.99
C THR A 86 -9.04 11.20 -2.37
N THR A 87 -8.03 12.08 -2.50
CA THR A 87 -8.07 13.41 -1.89
C THR A 87 -9.08 14.31 -2.58
N SER A 88 -9.10 14.33 -3.92
CA SER A 88 -10.06 15.12 -4.69
C SER A 88 -11.50 14.69 -4.43
N SER A 89 -11.76 13.38 -4.32
CA SER A 89 -13.09 12.85 -3.96
C SER A 89 -13.55 13.32 -2.59
N VAL A 90 -12.72 13.20 -1.55
CA VAL A 90 -13.09 13.64 -0.19
C VAL A 90 -13.33 15.14 -0.13
N MET A 91 -12.51 15.93 -0.82
CA MET A 91 -12.73 17.38 -0.92
C MET A 91 -14.05 17.70 -1.63
N ALA A 92 -14.33 17.06 -2.76
CA ALA A 92 -15.56 17.28 -3.52
C ALA A 92 -16.81 16.92 -2.71
N PHE A 93 -16.83 15.76 -2.05
CA PHE A 93 -17.96 15.33 -1.23
C PHE A 93 -18.13 16.20 0.02
N THR A 94 -17.03 16.59 0.68
CA THR A 94 -17.11 17.52 1.83
C THR A 94 -17.69 18.87 1.40
N LEU A 95 -17.24 19.42 0.28
CA LEU A 95 -17.78 20.68 -0.24
C LEU A 95 -19.24 20.57 -0.67
N TYR A 96 -19.64 19.45 -1.26
CA TYR A 96 -21.03 19.17 -1.60
C TYR A 96 -21.93 19.18 -0.35
N GLU A 97 -21.53 18.44 0.70
CA GLU A 97 -22.27 18.38 1.95
C GLU A 97 -22.35 19.74 2.65
N LEU A 98 -21.26 20.52 2.64
CA LEU A 98 -21.27 21.89 3.18
C LEU A 98 -22.18 22.84 2.36
N CYS A 99 -22.26 22.65 1.04
CA CYS A 99 -23.11 23.47 0.17
C CYS A 99 -24.60 23.27 0.48
N ILE A 100 -25.01 22.06 0.87
CA ILE A 100 -26.41 21.75 1.19
C ILE A 100 -26.76 21.96 2.67
N HIS A 101 -25.77 22.19 3.55
CA HIS A 101 -25.93 22.51 4.98
C HIS A 101 -25.28 23.86 5.35
N PRO A 102 -25.90 25.01 4.99
CA PRO A 102 -25.30 26.34 5.17
C PRO A 102 -24.94 26.69 6.62
N GLU A 103 -25.70 26.20 7.59
CA GLU A 103 -25.45 26.40 9.02
C GLU A 103 -24.16 25.73 9.49
N ILE A 104 -23.88 24.51 8.99
CA ILE A 104 -22.64 23.78 9.27
C ILE A 104 -21.48 24.51 8.59
N GLN A 105 -21.66 24.93 7.34
CA GLN A 105 -20.67 25.68 6.58
C GLN A 105 -20.29 26.99 7.28
N GLN A 106 -21.27 27.74 7.79
CA GLN A 106 -21.03 29.01 8.48
C GLN A 106 -20.23 28.79 9.76
N ARG A 107 -20.60 27.80 10.59
CA ARG A 107 -19.86 27.46 11.80
C ARG A 107 -18.42 27.04 11.51
N LEU A 108 -18.21 26.22 10.48
CA LEU A 108 -16.87 25.80 10.06
C LEU A 108 -16.04 26.98 9.55
N ARG A 109 -16.67 27.88 8.78
CA ARG A 109 -16.02 29.09 8.28
C ARG A 109 -15.54 29.98 9.43
N GLU A 110 -16.33 30.12 10.49
CA GLU A 110 -15.95 30.88 11.69
C GLU A 110 -14.72 30.28 12.38
N GLU A 111 -14.67 28.96 12.59
CA GLU A 111 -13.49 28.28 13.14
C GLU A 111 -12.24 28.53 12.27
N ILE A 112 -12.35 28.36 10.95
CA ILE A 112 -11.25 28.57 10.02
C ILE A 112 -10.76 30.02 10.05
N GLN A 113 -11.66 31.00 10.03
CA GLN A 113 -11.29 32.41 10.04
C GLN A 113 -10.64 32.82 11.37
N ASN A 114 -11.08 32.28 12.50
CA ASN A 114 -10.47 32.54 13.79
C ASN A 114 -9.05 31.96 13.85
N SER A 115 -8.86 30.69 13.44
CA SER A 115 -7.54 30.07 13.40
C SER A 115 -6.56 30.79 12.46
N ILE A 116 -7.01 31.25 11.29
CA ILE A 116 -6.17 32.06 10.38
C ILE A 116 -5.72 33.37 11.04
N LYS A 117 -6.59 34.04 11.78
CA LYS A 117 -6.24 35.27 12.51
C LYS A 117 -5.24 35.00 13.62
N ASP A 118 -5.48 33.96 14.41
CA ASP A 118 -4.64 33.62 15.57
C ASP A 118 -3.23 33.16 15.14
N ASN A 119 -3.11 32.55 13.97
CA ASN A 119 -1.86 32.01 13.44
C ASN A 119 -1.17 32.89 12.39
N ASN A 120 -1.70 34.09 12.10
CA ASN A 120 -1.23 34.98 11.04
C ASN A 120 -1.15 34.31 9.65
N GLY A 121 -2.12 33.45 9.34
CA GLY A 121 -2.19 32.72 8.07
C GLY A 121 -2.65 31.28 8.21
N LEU A 122 -2.61 30.54 7.11
CA LEU A 122 -2.79 29.09 7.11
C LEU A 122 -1.46 28.43 7.48
N THR A 123 -1.33 28.02 8.72
CA THR A 123 -0.17 27.27 9.25
C THR A 123 -0.52 25.81 9.45
N TYR A 124 0.50 24.95 9.52
CA TYR A 124 0.31 23.53 9.80
C TYR A 124 -0.35 23.31 11.16
N GLU A 125 0.14 24.02 12.17
CA GLU A 125 -0.36 24.00 13.54
C GLU A 125 -1.81 24.50 13.59
N GLY A 126 -2.10 25.60 12.90
CA GLY A 126 -3.43 26.18 12.83
C GLY A 126 -4.46 25.23 12.22
N ILE A 127 -4.10 24.51 11.16
CA ILE A 127 -4.97 23.48 10.54
C ILE A 127 -5.16 22.29 11.48
N SER A 128 -4.08 21.82 12.12
CA SER A 128 -4.14 20.69 13.05
C SER A 128 -5.04 20.94 14.27
N ASP A 129 -5.26 22.20 14.64
CA ASP A 129 -6.08 22.60 15.78
C ASP A 129 -7.57 22.80 15.44
N MET A 130 -7.96 22.79 14.15
CA MET A 130 -9.35 22.97 13.70
C MET A 130 -10.19 21.70 13.93
N LYS A 131 -10.73 21.55 15.13
CA LYS A 131 -11.50 20.36 15.53
C LYS A 131 -12.80 20.18 14.73
N TYR A 132 -13.50 21.26 14.40
CA TYR A 132 -14.75 21.17 13.65
C TYR A 132 -14.51 20.86 12.17
N LEU A 133 -13.41 21.36 11.60
CA LEU A 133 -12.93 20.91 10.29
C LEU A 133 -12.70 19.40 10.27
N ASP A 134 -11.98 18.86 11.26
CA ASP A 134 -11.72 17.42 11.37
C ASP A 134 -13.03 16.61 11.50
N MET A 135 -13.98 17.08 12.31
CA MET A 135 -15.31 16.45 12.41
C MET A 135 -16.05 16.41 11.06
N CYS A 136 -16.08 17.54 10.32
CA CYS A 136 -16.73 17.59 9.01
C CYS A 136 -16.03 16.66 8.01
N PHE A 137 -14.69 16.67 8.00
CA PHE A 137 -13.89 15.82 7.14
C PHE A 137 -14.10 14.32 7.42
N MET A 138 -14.10 13.94 8.69
CA MET A 138 -14.31 12.56 9.12
C MET A 138 -15.74 12.07 8.82
N GLU A 139 -16.74 12.93 8.95
CA GLU A 139 -18.12 12.57 8.60
C GLU A 139 -18.30 12.39 7.08
N SER A 140 -17.66 13.23 6.26
CA SER A 140 -17.59 13.00 4.81
C SER A 140 -16.96 11.67 4.46
N LEU A 141 -15.86 11.28 5.12
CA LEU A 141 -15.23 9.98 4.94
C LEU A 141 -16.12 8.82 5.39
N ARG A 142 -16.94 9.01 6.42
CA ARG A 142 -17.90 8.01 6.90
C ARG A 142 -19.03 7.79 5.90
N MET A 143 -19.55 8.87 5.30
CA MET A 143 -20.65 8.81 4.32
C MET A 143 -20.18 8.37 2.93
N PHE A 144 -19.04 8.89 2.49
CA PHE A 144 -18.51 8.71 1.14
C PHE A 144 -17.04 8.24 1.17
N PRO A 145 -16.74 7.04 1.70
CA PRO A 145 -15.38 6.52 1.73
C PRO A 145 -14.87 6.30 0.29
N PRO A 146 -13.73 6.90 -0.13
CA PRO A 146 -13.20 6.71 -1.48
C PRO A 146 -12.81 5.25 -1.79
N LEU A 147 -12.42 4.49 -0.77
CA LEU A 147 -12.04 3.07 -0.88
C LEU A 147 -12.77 2.25 0.21
N PRO A 148 -14.05 1.88 -0.01
CA PRO A 148 -14.85 1.17 0.99
C PRO A 148 -14.41 -0.29 1.20
N PHE A 149 -13.67 -0.88 0.26
CA PHE A 149 -13.21 -2.26 0.32
C PHE A 149 -11.73 -2.37 0.00
N LEU A 150 -11.05 -3.26 0.72
CA LEU A 150 -9.64 -3.58 0.51
C LEU A 150 -9.53 -5.02 0.01
N ASP A 151 -9.07 -5.18 -1.23
CA ASP A 151 -8.91 -6.50 -1.81
C ASP A 151 -7.69 -7.24 -1.20
N ARG A 152 -7.82 -8.55 -1.07
CA ARG A 152 -6.80 -9.44 -0.51
C ARG A 152 -6.69 -10.68 -1.39
N ARG A 153 -5.49 -11.27 -1.42
CA ARG A 153 -5.22 -12.52 -2.12
C ARG A 153 -4.85 -13.60 -1.13
N CYS A 154 -5.45 -14.77 -1.27
CA CYS A 154 -5.12 -15.94 -0.45
C CYS A 154 -3.71 -16.46 -0.79
N VAL A 155 -2.83 -16.59 0.21
CA VAL A 155 -1.44 -17.04 -0.01
C VAL A 155 -1.23 -18.55 0.19
N ALA A 156 -2.22 -19.22 0.78
CA ALA A 156 -2.30 -20.67 0.99
C ALA A 156 -3.78 -21.07 1.15
N ASP A 157 -4.12 -22.32 0.87
CA ASP A 157 -5.50 -22.79 1.04
C ASP A 157 -5.97 -22.53 2.48
N TYR A 158 -7.11 -21.87 2.60
CA TYR A 158 -7.62 -21.41 3.88
C TYR A 158 -9.03 -21.93 4.11
N ARG A 159 -9.20 -22.80 5.10
CA ARG A 159 -10.51 -23.25 5.54
C ARG A 159 -11.13 -22.19 6.46
N ILE A 160 -12.30 -21.68 6.09
CA ILE A 160 -13.02 -20.70 6.91
C ILE A 160 -13.48 -21.39 8.22
N PRO A 161 -13.11 -20.88 9.40
CA PRO A 161 -13.49 -21.47 10.68
C PRO A 161 -15.01 -21.69 10.80
N GLY A 162 -15.40 -22.89 11.25
CA GLY A 162 -16.82 -23.24 11.41
C GLY A 162 -17.55 -23.65 10.13
N THR A 163 -16.85 -23.77 9.00
CA THR A 163 -17.43 -24.23 7.73
C THR A 163 -16.56 -25.29 7.04
N ASP A 164 -17.09 -25.94 6.01
CA ASP A 164 -16.33 -26.78 5.07
C ASP A 164 -15.82 -25.99 3.85
N VAL A 165 -15.99 -24.67 3.84
CA VAL A 165 -15.56 -23.81 2.74
C VAL A 165 -14.05 -23.60 2.78
N ILE A 166 -13.39 -23.92 1.67
CA ILE A 166 -11.95 -23.69 1.46
C ILE A 166 -11.80 -22.57 0.44
N ILE A 167 -11.00 -21.57 0.78
CA ILE A 167 -10.56 -20.51 -0.13
C ILE A 167 -9.21 -20.94 -0.68
N ASP A 168 -9.19 -21.28 -1.96
CA ASP A 168 -7.99 -21.77 -2.63
C ASP A 168 -6.87 -20.73 -2.66
N LYS A 169 -5.63 -21.21 -2.59
CA LYS A 169 -4.43 -20.40 -2.78
C LYS A 169 -4.51 -19.65 -4.11
N GLY A 170 -4.33 -18.34 -4.03
CA GLY A 170 -4.30 -17.44 -5.17
C GLY A 170 -5.61 -16.73 -5.44
N GLU A 171 -6.74 -17.17 -4.86
CA GLU A 171 -8.04 -16.51 -5.02
C GLU A 171 -8.01 -15.09 -4.41
N ARG A 172 -8.70 -14.15 -5.06
CA ARG A 172 -8.85 -12.75 -4.58
C ARG A 172 -10.26 -12.55 -4.05
N PHE A 173 -10.38 -11.97 -2.86
CA PHE A 173 -11.67 -11.77 -2.20
C PHE A 173 -12.60 -10.87 -3.01
N GLY A 174 -12.08 -9.81 -3.64
CA GLY A 174 -12.86 -8.93 -4.51
C GLY A 174 -13.43 -9.67 -5.73
N THR A 175 -12.64 -10.57 -6.33
CA THR A 175 -13.11 -11.40 -7.45
C THR A 175 -14.16 -12.41 -7.00
N LEU A 176 -13.96 -13.05 -5.85
CA LEU A 176 -14.92 -13.99 -5.28
C LEU A 176 -16.25 -13.30 -4.95
N ALA A 177 -16.20 -12.12 -4.33
CA ALA A 177 -17.39 -11.33 -4.01
C ALA A 177 -18.15 -10.91 -5.27
N ALA A 178 -17.45 -10.47 -6.33
CA ALA A 178 -18.07 -10.13 -7.61
C ALA A 178 -18.74 -11.35 -8.27
N LYS A 179 -18.05 -12.50 -8.31
CA LYS A 179 -18.64 -13.76 -8.82
C LYS A 179 -19.89 -14.16 -8.04
N LEU A 180 -19.85 -14.06 -6.71
CA LEU A 180 -20.98 -14.37 -5.85
C LEU A 180 -22.16 -13.44 -6.12
N GLY A 181 -21.92 -12.13 -6.24
CA GLY A 181 -22.94 -11.14 -6.58
C GLY A 181 -23.57 -11.41 -7.95
N LEU A 182 -22.75 -11.70 -8.97
CA LEU A 182 -23.24 -12.06 -10.30
C LEU A 182 -24.05 -13.36 -10.28
N ALA A 183 -23.57 -14.40 -9.59
CA ALA A 183 -24.28 -15.66 -9.45
C ALA A 183 -25.63 -15.48 -8.74
N HIS A 184 -25.66 -14.68 -7.67
CA HIS A 184 -26.89 -14.35 -6.96
C HIS A 184 -27.89 -13.63 -7.87
N ILE A 185 -27.47 -12.55 -8.54
CA ILE A 185 -28.32 -11.78 -9.46
C ILE A 185 -28.84 -12.68 -10.60
N LEU A 186 -27.96 -13.40 -11.30
CA LEU A 186 -28.35 -14.19 -12.47
C LEU A 186 -29.11 -15.47 -12.11
N SER A 187 -29.08 -15.93 -10.86
CA SER A 187 -29.94 -17.02 -10.40
C SER A 187 -31.40 -16.62 -10.22
N GLN A 188 -31.68 -15.32 -10.09
CA GLN A 188 -33.01 -14.78 -9.82
C GLN A 188 -33.54 -13.90 -10.96
N PHE A 189 -32.67 -13.32 -11.77
CA PHE A 189 -33.03 -12.33 -12.77
C PHE A 189 -32.41 -12.61 -14.13
N ILE A 190 -33.19 -12.35 -15.18
CA ILE A 190 -32.70 -12.14 -16.54
C ILE A 190 -32.44 -10.65 -16.73
N VAL A 191 -31.25 -10.30 -17.21
CA VAL A 191 -30.84 -8.91 -17.46
C VAL A 191 -30.96 -8.59 -18.94
N GLU A 192 -31.74 -7.57 -19.29
CA GLU A 192 -31.98 -7.12 -20.66
C GLU A 192 -31.58 -5.66 -20.86
N LYS A 193 -31.33 -5.29 -22.13
CA LYS A 193 -31.11 -3.90 -22.52
C LYS A 193 -32.42 -3.11 -22.51
N THR A 194 -32.33 -1.84 -22.13
CA THR A 194 -33.37 -0.83 -22.28
C THR A 194 -33.17 -0.05 -23.59
N SER A 195 -34.07 0.90 -23.88
CA SER A 195 -33.88 1.88 -24.96
C SER A 195 -32.72 2.84 -24.71
N TYR A 196 -32.31 3.04 -23.45
CA TYR A 196 -31.21 3.93 -23.05
C TYR A 196 -29.87 3.22 -22.90
N THR A 197 -29.84 1.89 -23.04
CA THR A 197 -28.60 1.12 -22.90
C THR A 197 -27.71 1.36 -24.11
N PRO A 198 -26.49 1.90 -23.94
CA PRO A 198 -25.59 2.09 -25.07
C PRO A 198 -25.18 0.73 -25.65
N LEU A 199 -25.23 0.61 -26.98
CA LEU A 199 -24.78 -0.61 -27.68
C LEU A 199 -23.26 -0.76 -27.65
N THR A 200 -22.55 0.37 -27.64
CA THR A 200 -21.10 0.45 -27.50
C THR A 200 -20.77 1.29 -26.29
N MET A 201 -19.96 0.77 -25.37
CA MET A 201 -19.56 1.48 -24.16
C MET A 201 -18.51 2.54 -24.49
N GLU A 202 -18.80 3.79 -24.15
CA GLU A 202 -17.84 4.89 -24.17
C GLU A 202 -17.33 5.14 -22.76
N PHE A 203 -16.02 5.28 -22.60
CA PHE A 203 -15.39 5.55 -21.31
C PHE A 203 -15.08 7.04 -21.13
N GLU A 204 -15.17 7.53 -19.90
CA GLU A 204 -14.81 8.91 -19.57
C GLU A 204 -13.28 9.08 -19.67
N PRO A 205 -12.76 9.89 -20.62
CA PRO A 205 -11.32 10.02 -20.81
C PRO A 205 -10.61 10.76 -19.66
N LYS A 206 -11.36 11.47 -18.81
CA LYS A 206 -10.81 12.26 -17.70
C LYS A 206 -10.68 11.49 -16.40
N THR A 207 -11.29 10.32 -16.28
CA THR A 207 -11.24 9.51 -15.06
C THR A 207 -10.10 8.52 -15.14
N PHE A 208 -9.35 8.38 -14.05
CA PHE A 208 -8.29 7.38 -13.97
C PHE A 208 -8.85 5.95 -13.89
N LEU A 209 -10.01 5.80 -13.24
CA LEU A 209 -10.74 4.53 -13.19
C LEU A 209 -11.61 4.35 -14.44
N LEU A 210 -11.84 3.08 -14.80
CA LEU A 210 -12.71 2.71 -15.91
C LEU A 210 -14.16 3.06 -15.55
N GLN A 211 -14.62 4.21 -16.04
CA GLN A 211 -15.97 4.71 -15.81
C GLN A 211 -16.68 4.91 -17.15
N SER A 212 -17.93 4.43 -17.23
CA SER A 212 -18.78 4.71 -18.40
C SER A 212 -19.14 6.19 -18.42
N LYS A 213 -19.09 6.80 -19.60
CA LYS A 213 -19.46 8.20 -19.83
C LYS A 213 -20.96 8.45 -19.62
N THR A 214 -21.78 7.42 -19.83
CA THR A 214 -23.23 7.45 -19.63
C THR A 214 -23.67 6.38 -18.63
N GLY A 215 -24.87 6.53 -18.07
CA GLY A 215 -25.47 5.52 -17.21
C GLY A 215 -25.67 4.19 -17.96
N LEU A 216 -25.36 3.08 -17.29
CA LEU A 216 -25.59 1.72 -17.82
C LEU A 216 -26.96 1.22 -17.37
N HIS A 217 -28.00 1.76 -17.99
CA HIS A 217 -29.38 1.38 -17.69
C HIS A 217 -29.64 -0.06 -18.13
N MET A 218 -30.16 -0.91 -17.24
CA MET A 218 -30.46 -2.31 -17.50
C MET A 218 -31.83 -2.66 -16.91
N LEU A 219 -32.56 -3.55 -17.56
CA LEU A 219 -33.83 -4.07 -17.08
C LEU A 219 -33.59 -5.44 -16.44
N PHE A 220 -34.04 -5.63 -15.20
CA PHE A 220 -33.98 -6.90 -14.48
C PHE A 220 -35.37 -7.52 -14.44
N LYS A 221 -35.54 -8.71 -15.02
CA LYS A 221 -36.79 -9.48 -15.01
C LYS A 221 -36.63 -10.69 -14.10
N GLU A 222 -37.46 -10.82 -13.08
CA GLU A 222 -37.42 -11.97 -12.18
C GLU A 222 -37.79 -13.26 -12.92
N ILE A 223 -37.05 -14.33 -12.65
CA ILE A 223 -37.32 -15.66 -13.20
C ILE A 223 -38.46 -16.26 -12.36
N THR A 224 -39.66 -16.34 -12.94
CA THR A 224 -40.78 -17.03 -12.29
C THR A 224 -40.50 -18.54 -12.30
N PRO A 225 -40.79 -19.31 -11.23
CA PRO A 225 -40.40 -20.73 -11.12
C PRO A 225 -41.01 -21.68 -12.17
N THR A 226 -41.82 -21.19 -13.10
CA THR A 226 -42.56 -21.97 -14.10
C THR A 226 -41.86 -22.06 -15.46
N SER A 227 -40.64 -21.53 -15.62
CA SER A 227 -39.90 -21.54 -16.90
C SER A 227 -38.59 -22.34 -16.87
N ILE A 228 -38.60 -23.52 -16.24
CA ILE A 228 -37.57 -24.57 -16.43
C ILE A 228 -38.28 -25.88 -16.75
#